data_AF-A0A7Y3I9X3-F1
#
_entry.id   AF-A0A7Y3I9X3-F1
#
_cell.length_a   1.000
_cell.length_b   1.000
_cell.length_c   1.000
_cell.angle_alpha   90.00
_cell.angle_beta   90.00
_cell.angle_gamma   90.00
#
_symmetry.space_group_name_H-M   'P 1'
#
loop_
_entity.id
_entity.type
_entity.pdbx_description
1 polymer ?
#
loop_
_entity_poly.entity_id
_entity_poly.type
_entity_poly.pdbx_seq_one_letter_code
_entity_poly.pdbx_strand_id
1 'polypeptide(L)' 'LRMDAIARIIRHQDYRIGAEERVAGRMNPTTQITVDLDLGPRNVRDVPFVVVQASGGSWLIEQIALERLTS' A
#
# COMPACT_ATOMS: atom_id res chain seq x y z
N LEU A 1 -12.00 10.49 -1.87
CA LEU A 1 -12.79 9.54 -1.03
C LEU A 1 -12.37 8.13 -1.40
N ARG A 2 -11.78 7.29 -0.56
CA ARG A 2 -11.19 7.46 0.78
C ARG A 2 -10.30 6.23 0.96
N MET A 3 -8.98 6.40 1.08
CA MET A 3 -8.00 5.32 1.35
C MET A 3 -8.11 4.82 2.82
N ASP A 4 -9.32 4.55 3.30
CA ASP A 4 -9.54 4.10 4.68
C ASP A 4 -9.01 2.67 4.91
N ALA A 5 -8.84 1.88 3.83
CA ALA A 5 -8.40 0.49 3.91
C ALA A 5 -6.92 0.36 4.31
N ILE A 6 -6.03 1.18 3.73
CA ILE A 6 -4.60 1.19 4.07
C ILE A 6 -4.43 1.72 5.50
N ALA A 7 -5.11 2.82 5.84
CA ALA A 7 -5.09 3.38 7.18
C ALA A 7 -5.62 2.41 8.26
N ARG A 8 -6.52 1.47 7.91
CA ARG A 8 -7.02 0.44 8.83
C ARG A 8 -6.10 -0.75 9.02
N ILE A 9 -5.27 -1.08 8.02
CA ILE A 9 -4.29 -2.17 8.07
C ILE A 9 -3.01 -1.68 8.73
N ILE A 10 -2.61 -0.46 8.41
CA ILE A 10 -1.50 0.25 9.04
C ILE A 10 -2.06 1.13 10.16
N ARG A 11 -2.78 0.51 11.10
CA ARG A 11 -3.45 1.20 12.21
C ARG A 11 -2.49 1.64 13.32
N HIS A 12 -1.19 1.60 13.05
CA HIS A 12 -0.14 2.20 13.85
C HIS A 12 0.17 3.56 13.23
N GLN A 13 0.25 4.62 14.03
CA GLN A 13 0.44 6.01 13.57
C GLN A 13 1.84 6.28 12.99
N ASP A 14 2.54 5.23 12.63
CA ASP A 14 3.98 5.18 12.42
C ASP A 14 4.25 4.86 10.93
N TYR A 15 3.58 5.56 10.02
CA TYR A 15 3.84 5.40 8.59
C TYR A 15 3.69 6.69 7.79
N ARG A 16 4.34 6.72 6.63
CA ARG A 16 4.24 7.80 5.65
C ARG A 16 3.96 7.21 4.28
N ILE A 17 2.89 7.66 3.63
CA ILE A 17 2.61 7.34 2.23
C ILE A 17 3.58 8.13 1.36
N GLY A 18 4.30 7.43 0.49
CA GLY A 18 5.20 7.98 -0.51
C GLY A 18 4.50 8.12 -1.85
N ALA A 19 5.05 7.50 -2.90
CA ALA A 19 4.54 7.58 -4.25
C ALA A 19 3.30 6.69 -4.47
N GLU A 20 2.40 7.15 -5.34
CA GLU A 20 1.26 6.40 -5.84
C GLU A 20 1.37 6.26 -7.37
N GLU A 21 1.25 5.04 -7.88
CA GLU A 21 1.31 4.75 -9.32
C GLU A 21 0.20 3.79 -9.74
N ARG A 22 -0.43 4.04 -10.89
CA ARG A 22 -1.39 3.10 -11.47
C ARG A 22 -0.67 1.91 -12.06
N VAL A 23 -1.13 0.70 -11.72
CA VAL A 23 -0.58 -0.53 -12.30
C VAL A 23 -1.27 -0.80 -13.64
N ALA A 24 -0.51 -0.70 -14.73
CA ALA A 24 -1.01 -0.96 -16.08
C ALA A 24 -1.37 -2.44 -16.29
N GLY A 25 -2.28 -2.71 -17.24
CA GLY A 25 -2.66 -4.07 -17.62
C GLY A 25 -3.57 -4.79 -16.62
N ARG A 26 -4.12 -4.08 -15.62
CA ARG A 26 -5.05 -4.64 -14.64
C ARG A 26 -6.50 -4.48 -15.10
N MET A 27 -7.29 -5.54 -14.88
CA MET A 27 -8.72 -5.58 -15.24
C MET A 27 -9.56 -4.64 -14.37
N ASN A 28 -9.20 -4.49 -13.10
CA ASN A 28 -9.81 -3.55 -12.17
C ASN A 28 -8.85 -2.38 -11.92
N PRO A 29 -9.35 -1.19 -11.52
CA PRO A 29 -8.49 -0.10 -11.10
C PRO A 29 -7.55 -0.55 -9.98
N THR A 30 -6.25 -0.54 -10.27
CA THR A 30 -5.21 -0.97 -9.34
C THR A 30 -4.19 0.14 -9.19
N THR A 31 -3.76 0.38 -7.96
CA THR A 31 -2.77 1.39 -7.60
C THR A 31 -1.72 0.74 -6.72
N GLN A 32 -0.46 0.94 -7.06
CA GLN A 32 0.67 0.64 -6.21
C GLN A 32 0.99 1.88 -5.39
N ILE A 33 1.22 1.68 -4.10
CA ILE A 33 1.49 2.74 -3.14
C ILE A 33 2.72 2.33 -2.37
N THR A 34 3.70 3.22 -2.33
CA THR A 34 4.89 3.04 -1.54
C THR A 34 4.67 3.60 -0.15
N VAL A 35 5.05 2.86 0.89
CA VAL A 35 4.88 3.29 2.27
C VAL A 35 6.18 3.12 3.04
N ASP A 36 6.56 4.17 3.77
CA ASP A 36 7.57 4.08 4.81
C ASP A 36 6.91 3.72 6.13
N LEU A 37 7.41 2.68 6.78
CA LEU A 37 6.96 2.20 8.09
C LEU A 37 8.03 2.53 9.14
N ASP A 38 7.63 3.25 10.17
CA ASP A 38 8.37 3.39 11.42
C ASP A 38 7.88 2.29 12.38
N LEU A 39 8.74 1.32 12.65
CA LEU A 39 8.43 0.21 13.57
C LEU A 39 9.26 0.35 14.85
N GLY A 40 9.56 1.59 15.26
CA GLY A 40 10.38 1.91 16.44
C GLY A 40 11.87 1.77 16.14
N PRO A 41 12.59 0.76 16.68
CA PRO A 41 14.03 0.60 16.43
C PRO A 41 14.37 0.23 14.97
N ARG A 42 13.36 0.00 14.11
CA ARG A 42 13.55 -0.34 12.70
C ARG A 42 12.65 0.55 11.84
N ASN A 43 13.27 1.24 10.89
CA ASN A 43 12.57 1.93 9.81
C ASN A 43 12.62 1.06 8.56
N VAL A 44 11.46 0.69 8.03
CA VAL A 44 11.35 -0.03 6.76
C VAL A 44 10.85 0.97 5.72
N ARG A 45 11.70 1.29 4.75
CA ARG A 45 11.36 2.26 3.70
C ARG A 45 10.92 1.55 2.44
N ASP A 46 10.18 2.30 1.63
CA ASP A 46 9.77 1.91 0.29
C ASP A 46 8.97 0.59 0.20
N VAL A 47 8.13 0.29 1.19
CA VAL A 47 7.31 -0.94 1.22
C VAL A 47 6.18 -0.80 0.19
N PRO A 48 6.13 -1.63 -0.86
CA PRO A 48 5.08 -1.52 -1.86
C PRO A 48 3.81 -2.24 -1.40
N PHE A 49 2.70 -1.53 -1.54
CA PHE A 49 1.34 -2.02 -1.34
C PHE A 49 0.61 -1.95 -2.67
N VAL A 50 0.02 -3.07 -3.11
CA VAL A 50 -0.87 -3.06 -4.28
C VAL A 50 -2.30 -3.07 -3.79
N VAL A 51 -3.04 -2.03 -4.13
CA VAL A 51 -4.47 -1.91 -3.83
C VAL A 51 -5.29 -2.03 -5.10
N VAL A 52 -6.40 -2.76 -5.00
CA VAL A 52 -7.35 -2.95 -6.09
C VAL A 52 -8.73 -2.48 -5.66
N GLN A 53 -9.42 -1.78 -6.55
CA GLN A 53 -10.80 -1.41 -6.32
C GLN A 53 -11.70 -2.61 -6.60
N ALA A 54 -12.38 -3.10 -5.57
CA ALA A 54 -13.36 -4.17 -5.67
C ALA A 54 -14.68 -3.67 -6.28
N SER A 55 -15.48 -4.61 -6.77
CA SER A 55 -16.84 -4.39 -7.23
C SER A 55 -17.68 -3.76 -6.11
N GLY A 56 -18.09 -2.50 -6.28
CA GLY A 56 -18.75 -1.72 -5.23
C GLY A 56 -17.95 -0.51 -4.72
N GLY A 57 -16.76 -0.25 -5.27
CA GLY A 57 -16.00 0.99 -5.06
C GLY A 57 -15.09 0.99 -3.83
N SER A 58 -15.10 -0.08 -3.04
CA SER A 58 -14.18 -0.29 -1.91
C SER A 58 -12.78 -0.69 -2.40
N TRP A 59 -11.73 -0.23 -1.71
CA TRP A 59 -10.36 -0.64 -1.99
C TRP A 59 -9.92 -1.81 -1.10
N LEU A 60 -9.29 -2.80 -1.69
CA LEU A 60 -8.72 -3.97 -1.02
C LEU A 60 -7.21 -4.00 -1.23
N ILE A 61 -6.47 -4.54 -0.26
CA ILE A 61 -5.04 -4.83 -0.44
C ILE A 61 -4.92 -6.20 -1.09
N GLU A 62 -4.30 -6.24 -2.26
CA GLU A 62 -4.04 -7.46 -3.00
C GLU A 62 -2.68 -8.05 -2.64
N GLN A 63 -1.67 -7.20 -2.41
CA GLN A 63 -0.31 -7.63 -2.06
C GLN A 63 0.35 -6.66 -1.07
N ILE A 64 1.04 -7.22 -0.07
CA ILE A 64 1.96 -6.52 0.84
C ILE A 64 3.31 -7.22 0.69
N ALA A 65 4.31 -6.54 0.12
CA ALA A 65 5.68 -7.06 0.15
C ALA A 65 6.43 -6.36 1.28
N LEU A 66 6.39 -6.94 2.49
CA LEU A 66 7.10 -6.40 3.65
C LEU A 66 8.64 -6.44 3.46
N GLU A 67 9.12 -7.29 2.55
CA GLU A 67 10.52 -7.42 2.20
C GLU A 67 10.73 -7.14 0.71
N ARG A 68 11.62 -6.19 0.40
CA ARG A 68 12.08 -5.91 -0.95
C ARG A 68 13.00 -7.05 -1.40
N LEU A 69 12.45 -8.04 -2.11
CA LEU A 69 13.21 -9.06 -2.81
C LEU A 69 13.71 -8.48 -4.14
N THR A 70 14.71 -7.61 -4.13
CA THR A 70 15.55 -7.27 -5.30
C THR A 70 16.74 -6.42 -4.84
N SER A 71 17.95 -6.89 -5.13
CA SER A 71 19.24 -6.20 -4.96
C SER A 71 19.48 -5.18 -6.06
#